data_AF-A0A831VZ73-F1
#
_entry.id   AF-A0A831VZ73-F1
#
_cell.length_a   1.000
_cell.length_b   1.000
_cell.length_c   1.000
_cell.angle_alpha   90.00
_cell.angle_beta   90.00
_cell.angle_gamma   90.00
#
_symmetry.space_group_name_H-M   'P 1'
#
loop_
_entity.id
_entity.type
_entity.pdbx_description
1 polymer ?
#
loop_
_entity_poly.entity_id
_entity_poly.type
_entity_poly.pdbx_seq_one_letter_code
_entity_poly.pdbx_strand_id
1 'polypeptide(L)'
;MESSSYMRMNRIMQWFTRNIGYHHIHHLNVRIPFYRLPEVMAAIPELQSPLTTTLASRDIADCFRYALWDEDNQRMVSYREARQQ
;
A
#
# COMPACT_ATOMS: atom_id res chain seq x y z
N MET A 1 11.62 -2.84 4.03
CA MET A 1 10.25 -2.30 4.25
C MET A 1 9.66 -1.65 2.99
N GLU A 2 10.47 -1.33 1.99
CA GLU A 2 10.10 -0.59 0.76
C GLU A 2 9.07 -1.30 -0.15
N SER A 3 8.75 -2.58 0.05
CA SER A 3 7.93 -3.37 -0.89
C SER A 3 6.44 -3.45 -0.55
N SER A 4 5.96 -2.80 0.52
CA SER A 4 4.54 -2.90 0.91
C SER A 4 3.97 -1.56 1.37
N SER A 5 2.78 -1.23 0.88
CA SER A 5 2.06 -0.01 1.20
C SER A 5 1.00 -0.23 2.29
N TYR A 6 0.62 0.85 2.95
CA TYR A 6 -0.57 0.94 3.79
C TYR A 6 -1.77 1.33 2.91
N MET A 7 -2.73 0.42 2.76
CA MET A 7 -3.97 0.73 2.04
C MET A 7 -4.99 1.35 2.99
N ARG A 8 -5.14 2.67 2.93
CA ARG A 8 -6.09 3.40 3.76
C ARG A 8 -7.52 3.14 3.29
N MET A 9 -8.34 2.67 4.21
CA MET A 9 -9.74 2.30 3.98
C MET A 9 -10.64 2.91 5.06
N ASN A 10 -11.91 3.09 4.74
CA ASN A 10 -12.92 3.42 5.75
C ASN A 10 -13.23 2.20 6.64
N ARG A 11 -13.91 2.41 7.77
CA ARG A 11 -14.20 1.36 8.76
C ARG A 11 -15.02 0.19 8.20
N ILE A 12 -15.90 0.46 7.24
CA ILE A 12 -16.73 -0.58 6.59
C ILE A 12 -15.81 -1.52 5.80
N MET A 13 -14.95 -0.95 4.95
CA MET A 13 -14.01 -1.72 4.13
C MET A 13 -12.96 -2.42 5.00
N GLN A 14 -12.49 -1.80 6.08
CA GLN A 14 -11.62 -2.45 7.06
C GLN A 14 -12.26 -3.70 7.67
N TRP A 15 -13.55 -3.64 8.00
CA TRP A 15 -14.28 -4.81 8.51
C TRP A 15 -14.42 -5.91 7.45
N PHE A 16 -14.90 -5.56 6.25
CA PHE A 16 -15.10 -6.51 5.15
C PHE A 16 -13.79 -7.22 4.74
N THR A 17 -12.69 -6.46 4.69
CA THR A 17 -11.39 -6.96 4.26
C THR A 17 -10.54 -7.50 5.42
N ARG A 18 -11.09 -7.55 6.64
CA ARG A 18 -10.37 -7.95 7.85
C ARG A 18 -9.02 -7.22 8.00
N ASN A 19 -9.03 -5.89 7.91
CA ASN A 19 -7.86 -5.05 8.11
C ASN A 19 -6.66 -5.38 7.19
N ILE A 20 -6.90 -5.90 5.98
CA ILE A 20 -5.83 -6.21 5.02
C ILE A 20 -4.99 -4.97 4.64
N GLY A 21 -5.51 -3.76 4.82
CA GLY A 21 -4.75 -2.55 4.54
C GLY A 21 -3.46 -2.42 5.35
N TYR A 22 -3.39 -3.09 6.50
CA TYR A 22 -2.19 -3.16 7.35
C TYR A 22 -1.28 -4.35 7.00
N HIS A 23 -1.38 -4.92 5.79
CA HIS A 23 -0.62 -6.11 5.40
C HIS A 23 0.90 -5.91 5.52
N HIS A 24 1.38 -4.68 5.29
CA HIS A 24 2.78 -4.33 5.51
C HIS A 24 3.23 -4.64 6.96
N ILE A 25 2.41 -4.35 7.98
CA ILE A 25 2.69 -4.70 9.39
C ILE A 25 2.60 -6.20 9.61
N HIS A 26 1.64 -6.87 8.97
CA HIS A 26 1.50 -8.32 9.06
C HIS A 26 2.76 -9.04 8.55
N HIS A 27 3.40 -8.54 7.48
CA HIS A 27 4.68 -9.08 7.03
C HIS A 27 5.84 -8.82 8.00
N LEU A 28 5.82 -7.73 8.76
CA LEU A 28 6.83 -7.48 9.81
C LEU A 28 6.72 -8.52 10.94
N ASN A 29 5.51 -8.89 11.30
CA ASN A 29 5.26 -9.91 12.31
C ASN A 29 3.93 -10.64 12.06
N VAL A 30 4.02 -11.78 11.37
CA VAL A 30 2.88 -12.61 10.97
C VAL A 30 2.10 -13.19 12.15
N ARG A 31 2.65 -13.16 13.38
CA ARG A 31 1.98 -13.62 14.60
C ARG A 31 0.91 -12.64 15.09
N ILE A 32 0.95 -11.39 14.63
CA ILE A 32 -0.03 -10.38 15.01
C ILE A 32 -1.31 -10.64 14.21
N PRO A 33 -2.44 -10.94 14.88
CA PRO A 33 -3.69 -11.19 14.17
C PRO A 33 -4.26 -9.89 13.61
N PHE A 34 -5.00 -10.00 12.50
CA PHE A 34 -5.53 -8.86 11.75
C PHE A 34 -6.34 -7.85 12.58
N TYR A 35 -7.05 -8.29 13.61
CA TYR A 35 -7.85 -7.42 14.47
C TYR A 35 -7.00 -6.52 15.39
N ARG A 36 -5.73 -6.85 15.63
CA ARG A 36 -4.80 -6.03 16.44
C ARG A 36 -3.87 -5.15 15.62
N LEU A 37 -3.84 -5.31 14.30
CA LEU A 37 -2.99 -4.48 13.44
C LEU A 37 -3.26 -2.97 13.59
N PRO A 38 -4.51 -2.49 13.77
CA PRO A 38 -4.75 -1.08 14.05
C PRO A 38 -4.13 -0.59 15.37
N GLU A 39 -4.13 -1.44 16.42
CA GLU A 39 -3.50 -1.12 17.71
C GLU A 39 -1.98 -0.97 17.54
N VAL A 40 -1.37 -1.90 16.80
CA VAL A 40 0.07 -1.90 16.54
C VAL A 40 0.48 -0.70 15.70
N MET A 41 -0.30 -0.38 14.66
CA MET A 41 -0.11 0.83 13.87
C MET A 41 -0.16 2.07 14.76
N ALA A 42 -1.09 2.16 15.70
CA ALA A 42 -1.21 3.34 16.57
C ALA A 42 -0.11 3.43 17.64
N ALA A 43 0.41 2.28 18.12
CA ALA A 43 1.33 2.22 19.25
C ALA A 43 2.80 2.43 18.88
N ILE A 44 3.20 2.23 17.62
CA ILE A 44 4.60 2.24 17.19
C ILE A 44 4.88 3.50 16.35
N PRO A 45 5.67 4.46 16.86
CA PRO A 45 5.99 5.70 16.15
C PRO A 45 6.67 5.50 14.79
N GLU A 46 7.49 4.46 14.67
CA GLU A 46 8.23 4.12 13.45
C GLU A 46 7.30 3.68 12.30
N LEU A 47 6.06 3.30 12.61
CA LEU A 47 5.06 2.90 11.60
C LEU A 47 4.26 4.08 11.04
N GLN A 48 4.46 5.33 11.48
CA GLN A 48 3.59 6.45 11.09
C GLN A 48 3.87 7.03 9.69
N SER A 49 4.91 6.58 8.98
CA SER A 49 5.26 7.09 7.65
C SER A 49 5.29 6.02 6.55
N PRO A 50 4.21 5.22 6.36
CA PRO A 50 4.17 4.24 5.29
C PRO A 50 3.81 4.89 3.95
N LEU A 51 4.29 4.29 2.85
CA LEU A 51 3.71 4.52 1.52
C LEU A 51 2.22 4.21 1.57
N THR A 52 1.37 5.19 1.27
CA THR A 52 -0.09 5.05 1.44
C THR A 52 -0.78 4.98 0.08
N THR A 53 -1.66 4.00 -0.08
CA THR A 53 -2.57 3.86 -1.22
C THR A 53 -4.02 3.85 -0.72
N THR A 54 -4.98 4.05 -1.62
CA THR A 54 -6.40 4.02 -1.27
C THR A 54 -7.20 3.19 -2.27
N LEU A 55 -8.47 2.95 -1.94
CA LEU A 55 -9.46 2.40 -2.88
C LEU A 55 -10.16 3.49 -3.71
N ALA A 56 -9.56 4.68 -3.83
CA ALA A 56 -10.07 5.70 -4.74
C ALA A 56 -9.96 5.22 -6.19
N SER A 57 -10.93 5.59 -7.02
CA SER A 57 -10.96 5.20 -8.44
C SER A 57 -9.69 5.60 -9.18
N ARG A 58 -9.08 6.74 -8.81
CA ARG A 58 -7.81 7.19 -9.36
C ARG A 58 -6.66 6.24 -9.05
N ASP A 59 -6.45 5.91 -7.78
CA ASP A 59 -5.37 5.01 -7.35
C ASP A 59 -5.52 3.62 -8.00
N ILE A 60 -6.77 3.14 -8.08
CA ILE A 60 -7.09 1.89 -8.78
C ILE A 60 -6.73 1.99 -10.27
N ALA A 61 -7.11 3.07 -10.95
CA ALA A 61 -6.77 3.28 -12.36
C ALA A 61 -5.25 3.37 -12.57
N ASP A 62 -4.52 4.01 -11.65
CA ASP A 62 -3.07 4.11 -11.69
C ASP A 62 -2.39 2.73 -11.59
N CYS A 63 -2.93 1.80 -10.78
CA CYS A 63 -2.45 0.40 -10.72
C CYS A 63 -2.54 -0.33 -12.08
N PHE A 64 -3.51 0.00 -12.93
CA PHE A 64 -3.63 -0.57 -14.27
C PHE A 64 -2.82 0.20 -15.32
N ARG A 65 -2.54 1.48 -15.05
CA ARG A 65 -1.84 2.38 -15.97
C ARG A 65 -0.33 2.15 -15.94
N TYR A 66 0.25 2.01 -14.75
CA TYR A 66 1.69 1.89 -14.56
C TYR A 66 2.09 0.42 -14.53
N ALA A 67 2.97 0.01 -15.45
CA ALA A 67 3.28 -1.40 -15.68
C ALA A 67 4.78 -1.70 -15.79
N LEU A 68 5.61 -0.67 -15.98
CA LEU A 68 7.06 -0.81 -16.17
C LEU A 68 7.79 -0.03 -15.08
N TRP A 69 8.98 -0.50 -14.70
CA TRP A 69 9.89 0.22 -13.81
C TRP A 69 10.94 0.95 -14.67
N ASP A 70 11.06 2.26 -14.48
CA ASP A 70 12.09 3.10 -15.09
C ASP A 70 13.26 3.21 -14.11
N GLU A 71 14.41 2.61 -14.48
CA GLU A 71 15.60 2.55 -13.62
C GLU A 71 16.28 3.91 -13.46
N ASP A 72 16.27 4.76 -14.50
CA ASP A 72 16.93 6.07 -14.46
C ASP A 72 16.18 7.03 -13.53
N ASN A 73 14.85 6.99 -13.56
CA ASN A 73 13.98 7.86 -12.77
C ASN A 73 13.44 7.22 -11.49
N GLN A 74 13.77 5.95 -11.23
CA GLN A 74 13.36 5.17 -10.05
C GLN A 74 11.84 5.25 -9.80
N ARG A 75 11.04 5.04 -10.85
CA ARG A 75 9.57 5.12 -10.75
C ARG A 75 8.85 4.15 -11.68
N MET A 76 7.60 3.85 -11.35
CA MET A 76 6.72 3.14 -12.27
C MET A 76 6.25 4.07 -13.41
N VAL A 77 6.25 3.56 -14.63
CA VAL A 77 5.85 4.26 -15.86
C VAL A 77 4.85 3.44 -16.67
N SER A 78 4.03 4.12 -17.47
CA SER A 78 3.14 3.48 -18.43
C SER A 78 3.87 3.09 -19.72
N TYR A 79 3.32 2.15 -20.49
CA TYR A 79 3.84 1.82 -21.84
C TYR A 79 3.87 3.00 -22.80
N ARG A 80 3.09 4.05 -22.55
CA ARG A 80 3.12 5.27 -23.36
C ARG A 80 4.33 6.13 -23.01
N GLU A 81 4.62 6.30 -21.72
CA GLU A 81 5.79 7.05 -21.25
C GLU A 81 7.09 6.35 -21.65
N ALA A 82 7.18 5.04 -21.46
CA ALA A 82 8.36 4.25 -21.85
C ALA A 82 8.65 4.22 -23.37
N ARG A 83 7.66 4.57 -24.21
CA ARG A 83 7.85 4.70 -25.67
C ARG A 83 8.32 6.09 -26.11
N GLN A 84 8.27 7.05 -25.21
CA GLN A 84 8.65 8.45 -25.47
C GLN A 84 10.02 8.78 -24.87
N GLN A 85 10.59 7.86 -24.09
CA GLN A 85 11.99 7.83 -23.66
C GLN A 85 12.83 7.13 -24.73
#